data_AF-A0A8T3VLK5-F1
#
_entry.id   AF-A0A8T3VLK5-F1
#
_cell.length_a   1.000
_cell.length_b   1.000
_cell.length_c   1.000
_cell.angle_alpha   90.00
_cell.angle_beta   90.00
_cell.angle_gamma   90.00
#
_symmetry.space_group_name_H-M   'P 1'
#
loop_
_entity.id
_entity.type
_entity.pdbx_description
1 polymer ?
#
loop_
_entity_poly.entity_id
_entity_poly.type
_entity_poly.pdbx_seq_one_letter_code
_entity_poly.pdbx_strand_id
1 'polypeptide(L)'
;MVLTKSQILNGINETKERYIKSKDDTVALRPLSNGEWNKIEEIENEAIGEYTTTERAKNRSRRKQIQSQMEAQAKINVKETGKASAKAKIEAVFLSLDNDVYKDDPFTRDEVEAMGRRVFDEIYDQVRIISGLDDDDLEKEVKDFPEDE
;
A
#
# COMPACT_ATOMS: atom_id res chain seq x y z
N MET A 1 -4.06 -32.65 -6.40
CA MET A 1 -3.84 -32.52 -4.94
C MET A 1 -4.83 -31.48 -4.44
N VAL A 2 -5.60 -31.73 -3.38
CA VAL A 2 -6.59 -30.76 -2.87
C VAL A 2 -5.93 -29.93 -1.76
N LEU A 3 -5.94 -28.60 -1.91
CA LEU A 3 -5.41 -27.70 -0.90
C LEU A 3 -6.25 -27.77 0.38
N THR A 4 -5.58 -27.87 1.53
CA THR A 4 -6.23 -27.79 2.84
C THR A 4 -6.53 -26.35 3.22
N LYS A 5 -7.55 -26.12 4.07
CA LYS A 5 -7.88 -24.79 4.59
C LYS A 5 -6.66 -24.10 5.21
N SER A 6 -5.82 -24.84 5.94
CA SER A 6 -4.57 -24.30 6.49
C SER A 6 -3.59 -23.93 5.38
N GLN A 7 -3.41 -24.73 4.33
CA GLN A 7 -2.54 -24.36 3.20
C GLN A 7 -3.03 -23.11 2.45
N ILE A 8 -4.34 -22.91 2.34
CA ILE A 8 -4.93 -21.71 1.73
C ILE A 8 -4.69 -20.46 2.60
N LEU A 9 -4.71 -20.61 3.93
CA LEU A 9 -4.57 -19.48 4.88
C LEU A 9 -3.12 -19.23 5.33
N ASN A 10 -2.27 -20.25 5.38
CA ASN A 10 -0.90 -20.19 5.89
C ASN A 10 0.03 -19.35 5.00
N GLY A 11 -0.32 -19.16 3.72
CA GLY A 11 0.44 -18.28 2.83
C GLY A 11 0.52 -16.82 3.28
N ILE A 12 -0.29 -16.40 4.26
CA ILE A 12 -0.29 -15.04 4.82
C ILE A 12 0.79 -14.86 5.91
N ASN A 13 1.14 -15.92 6.63
CA ASN A 13 2.07 -15.83 7.76
C ASN A 13 3.52 -16.22 7.39
N GLU A 14 3.74 -16.72 6.18
CA GLU A 14 5.07 -17.09 5.73
C GLU A 14 5.91 -15.84 5.47
N THR A 15 6.86 -15.59 6.35
CA THR A 15 7.79 -14.48 6.23
C THR A 15 8.81 -14.77 5.14
N LYS A 16 9.00 -13.82 4.22
CA LYS A 16 9.94 -13.90 3.11
C LYS A 16 11.04 -12.87 3.32
N GLU A 17 12.29 -13.32 3.20
CA GLU A 17 13.43 -12.40 3.16
C GLU A 17 13.50 -11.70 1.80
N ARG A 18 13.68 -10.38 1.83
CA ARG A 18 13.79 -9.52 0.66
C ARG A 18 15.00 -8.60 0.77
N TYR A 19 15.76 -8.52 -0.30
CA TYR A 19 16.96 -7.71 -0.35
C TYR A 19 16.62 -6.24 -0.65
N ILE A 20 17.16 -5.34 0.15
CA ILE A 20 16.98 -3.89 0.09
C ILE A 20 18.27 -3.26 -0.40
N LYS A 21 18.26 -2.82 -1.66
CA LYS A 21 19.43 -2.29 -2.37
C LYS A 21 20.03 -1.08 -1.68
N SER A 22 19.17 -0.21 -1.13
CA SER A 22 19.58 1.01 -0.46
C SER A 22 20.35 0.79 0.85
N LYS A 23 20.28 -0.42 1.42
CA LYS A 23 20.99 -0.82 2.65
C LYS A 23 22.01 -1.94 2.43
N ASP A 24 22.02 -2.54 1.25
CA ASP A 24 22.82 -3.72 0.93
C ASP A 24 22.58 -4.86 1.93
N ASP A 25 21.32 -5.04 2.33
CA ASP A 25 20.92 -5.98 3.39
C ASP A 25 19.52 -6.57 3.14
N THR A 26 19.14 -7.60 3.88
CA THR A 26 17.82 -8.23 3.79
C THR A 26 16.88 -7.78 4.91
N VAL A 27 15.59 -7.76 4.58
CA VAL A 27 14.49 -7.50 5.52
C VAL A 27 13.50 -8.66 5.45
N ALA A 28 12.98 -9.05 6.61
CA ALA A 28 11.97 -10.08 6.72
C ALA A 28 10.57 -9.45 6.58
N LEU A 29 9.81 -9.86 5.56
CA LEU A 29 8.50 -9.29 5.25
C LEU A 29 7.46 -10.40 5.11
N ARG A 30 6.28 -10.22 5.70
CA ARG A 30 5.14 -11.11 5.42
C ARG A 30 4.23 -10.53 4.34
N PRO A 31 3.64 -11.35 3.47
CA PRO A 31 2.62 -10.88 2.57
C PRO A 31 1.38 -10.41 3.33
N LEU A 32 0.69 -9.42 2.78
CA LEU A 32 -0.56 -8.94 3.34
C LEU A 32 -1.72 -9.74 2.76
N SER A 33 -2.70 -10.04 3.61
CA SER A 33 -3.94 -10.67 3.20
C SER A 33 -4.82 -9.69 2.41
N ASN A 34 -5.76 -10.21 1.61
CA ASN A 34 -6.76 -9.40 0.92
C ASN A 34 -7.55 -8.51 1.90
N GLY A 35 -7.87 -9.01 3.11
CA GLY A 35 -8.55 -8.21 4.13
C GLY A 35 -7.72 -7.04 4.68
N GLU A 36 -6.40 -7.16 4.69
CA GLU A 36 -5.50 -6.06 5.08
C GLU A 36 -5.35 -5.05 3.94
N TRP A 37 -5.23 -5.51 2.70
CA TRP A 37 -5.25 -4.63 1.53
C TRP A 37 -6.53 -3.83 1.41
N ASN A 38 -7.70 -4.45 1.64
CA ASN A 38 -8.97 -3.72 1.64
C ASN A 38 -8.98 -2.58 2.67
N LYS A 39 -8.39 -2.78 3.86
CA LYS A 39 -8.27 -1.70 4.86
C LYS A 39 -7.34 -0.58 4.40
N ILE A 40 -6.24 -0.94 3.72
CA ILE A 40 -5.30 0.03 3.14
C ILE A 40 -6.01 0.86 2.06
N GLU A 41 -6.79 0.21 1.20
CA GLU A 41 -7.61 0.88 0.17
C GLU A 41 -8.72 1.74 0.78
N GLU A 42 -9.36 1.30 1.86
CA GLU A 42 -10.34 2.10 2.62
C GLU A 42 -9.71 3.41 3.11
N ILE A 43 -8.48 3.37 3.66
CA ILE A 43 -7.75 4.58 4.10
C ILE A 43 -7.55 5.55 2.93
N GLU A 44 -7.21 5.04 1.74
CA GLU A 44 -7.04 5.89 0.55
C GLU A 44 -8.37 6.48 0.06
N ASN A 45 -9.44 5.66 0.06
CA ASN A 45 -10.75 6.03 -0.46
C ASN A 45 -11.52 6.99 0.45
N GLU A 46 -11.40 6.87 1.78
CA GLU A 46 -12.04 7.77 2.74
C GLU A 46 -11.62 9.23 2.53
N ALA A 47 -10.39 9.46 2.07
CA ALA A 47 -9.88 10.81 1.81
C ALA A 47 -10.31 11.41 0.46
N ILE A 48 -10.89 10.61 -0.42
CA ILE A 48 -11.45 11.08 -1.70
C ILE A 48 -12.84 11.70 -1.49
N GLY A 49 -13.58 11.24 -0.46
CA GLY A 49 -14.86 11.79 0.01
C GLY A 49 -16.08 11.50 -0.88
N GLU A 50 -17.28 11.43 -0.27
CA GLU A 50 -18.56 11.40 -0.98
C GLU A 50 -18.86 12.75 -1.63
N TYR A 51 -19.03 12.77 -2.95
CA TYR A 51 -19.40 13.97 -3.71
C TYR A 51 -20.87 14.37 -3.44
N THR A 52 -21.12 15.16 -2.39
CA THR A 52 -22.40 15.89 -2.28
C THR A 52 -22.33 17.24 -2.96
N THR A 53 -22.79 17.30 -4.21
CA THR A 53 -22.97 18.55 -4.97
C THR A 53 -24.15 19.35 -4.39
N THR A 54 -23.94 20.10 -3.31
CA THR A 54 -24.92 21.08 -2.85
C THR A 54 -24.82 22.36 -3.68
N GLU A 55 -25.63 22.47 -4.74
CA GLU A 55 -25.92 23.74 -5.40
C GLU A 55 -26.65 24.68 -4.42
N ARG A 56 -25.92 25.58 -3.75
CA ARG A 56 -26.53 26.76 -3.12
C ARG A 56 -26.36 27.98 -4.00
N ALA A 57 -27.35 28.19 -4.85
CA ALA A 57 -27.52 29.41 -5.61
C ALA A 57 -27.78 30.60 -4.67
N LYS A 58 -26.85 31.55 -4.58
CA LYS A 58 -27.20 32.96 -4.29
C LYS A 58 -26.26 33.92 -5.01
N ASN A 59 -26.89 34.93 -5.61
CA ASN A 59 -26.38 35.77 -6.68
C ASN A 59 -25.34 36.78 -6.18
N ARG A 60 -24.07 36.64 -6.59
CA ARG A 60 -23.16 37.74 -6.99
C ARG A 60 -21.85 37.15 -7.54
N SER A 61 -21.57 37.41 -8.82
CA SER A 61 -20.37 36.98 -9.56
C SER A 61 -20.06 35.46 -9.52
N ARG A 62 -21.01 34.65 -10.02
CA ARG A 62 -20.92 33.18 -10.04
C ARG A 62 -19.62 32.63 -10.63
N ARG A 63 -19.06 33.19 -11.72
CA ARG A 63 -17.88 32.59 -12.38
C ARG A 63 -16.60 32.64 -11.53
N LYS A 64 -16.26 33.79 -10.93
CA LYS A 64 -15.03 33.91 -10.13
C LYS A 64 -15.12 33.18 -8.79
N GLN A 65 -16.30 33.14 -8.18
CA GLN A 65 -16.52 32.40 -6.93
C GLN A 65 -16.58 30.88 -7.14
N ILE A 66 -17.24 30.39 -8.20
CA ILE A 66 -17.28 28.96 -8.53
C ILE A 66 -15.88 28.47 -8.89
N GLN A 67 -15.13 29.22 -9.71
CA GLN A 67 -13.78 28.84 -10.07
C GLN A 67 -12.85 28.83 -8.84
N SER A 68 -12.94 29.83 -7.96
CA SER A 68 -12.15 29.85 -6.73
C SER A 68 -12.57 28.77 -5.71
N GLN A 69 -13.86 28.42 -5.64
CA GLN A 69 -14.34 27.33 -4.77
C GLN A 69 -13.99 25.95 -5.32
N MET A 70 -14.09 25.73 -6.64
CA MET A 70 -13.62 24.52 -7.30
C MET A 70 -12.10 24.37 -7.17
N GLU A 71 -11.34 25.44 -7.38
CA GLU A 71 -9.88 25.42 -7.20
C GLU A 71 -9.51 25.15 -5.73
N ALA A 72 -10.24 25.71 -4.77
CA ALA A 72 -10.04 25.45 -3.35
C ALA A 72 -10.40 24.00 -2.97
N GLN A 73 -11.55 23.48 -3.40
CA GLN A 73 -11.98 22.10 -3.16
C GLN A 73 -11.04 21.10 -3.83
N ALA A 74 -10.65 21.33 -5.09
CA ALA A 74 -9.69 20.49 -5.79
C ALA A 74 -8.33 20.46 -5.07
N LYS A 75 -7.86 21.61 -4.57
CA LYS A 75 -6.59 21.70 -3.84
C LYS A 75 -6.65 21.07 -2.44
N ILE A 76 -7.80 21.15 -1.76
CA ILE A 76 -8.03 20.48 -0.47
C ILE A 76 -8.02 18.96 -0.68
N ASN A 77 -8.75 18.45 -1.69
CA ASN A 77 -8.78 17.03 -2.02
C ASN A 77 -7.38 16.49 -2.38
N VAL A 78 -6.59 17.16 -3.22
CA VAL A 78 -5.24 16.68 -3.59
C VAL A 78 -4.30 16.57 -2.38
N LYS A 79 -4.43 17.47 -1.40
CA LYS A 79 -3.59 17.44 -0.19
C LYS A 79 -4.03 16.33 0.77
N GLU A 80 -5.33 16.11 0.90
CA GLU A 80 -5.89 15.07 1.77
C GLU A 80 -5.65 13.68 1.19
N THR A 81 -5.84 13.49 -0.12
CA THR A 81 -5.50 12.25 -0.82
C THR A 81 -4.02 11.92 -0.75
N GLY A 82 -3.13 12.93 -0.90
CA GLY A 82 -1.69 12.73 -0.75
C GLY A 82 -1.30 12.26 0.66
N LYS A 83 -1.94 12.80 1.70
CA LYS A 83 -1.72 12.35 3.09
C LYS A 83 -2.28 10.96 3.35
N ALA A 84 -3.45 10.65 2.79
CA ALA A 84 -4.08 9.36 2.95
C ALA A 84 -3.28 8.25 2.27
N SER A 85 -2.79 8.50 1.05
CA SER A 85 -1.91 7.54 0.38
C SER A 85 -0.59 7.34 1.14
N ALA A 86 0.00 8.39 1.70
CA ALA A 86 1.17 8.23 2.56
C ALA A 86 0.88 7.35 3.79
N LYS A 87 -0.26 7.56 4.46
CA LYS A 87 -0.70 6.74 5.59
C LYS A 87 -0.97 5.28 5.19
N ALA A 88 -1.63 5.07 4.06
CA ALA A 88 -1.93 3.76 3.52
C ALA A 88 -0.65 2.95 3.26
N LYS A 89 0.36 3.58 2.65
CA LYS A 89 1.67 2.96 2.44
C LYS A 89 2.39 2.64 3.74
N ILE A 90 2.35 3.55 4.72
CA ILE A 90 2.95 3.31 6.05
C ILE A 90 2.29 2.12 6.72
N GLU A 91 0.95 2.04 6.68
CA GLU A 91 0.22 0.92 7.27
C GLU A 91 0.55 -0.40 6.56
N ALA A 92 0.70 -0.40 5.23
CA ALA A 92 1.11 -1.58 4.47
C ALA A 92 2.49 -2.11 4.91
N VAL A 93 3.48 -1.21 5.00
CA VAL A 93 4.84 -1.58 5.44
C VAL A 93 4.83 -2.05 6.89
N PHE A 94 4.13 -1.33 7.78
CA PHE A 94 4.00 -1.69 9.18
C PHE A 94 3.40 -3.08 9.38
N LEU A 95 2.29 -3.39 8.71
CA LEU A 95 1.66 -4.70 8.79
C LEU A 95 2.57 -5.81 8.26
N SER A 96 3.37 -5.55 7.23
CA SER A 96 4.29 -6.53 6.68
C SER A 96 5.52 -6.79 7.58
N LEU A 97 5.95 -5.78 8.32
CA LEU A 97 7.01 -5.89 9.33
C LEU A 97 6.53 -6.51 10.65
N ASP A 98 5.22 -6.53 10.90
CA ASP A 98 4.63 -7.26 12.02
C ASP A 98 4.64 -8.77 11.75
N ASN A 99 5.77 -9.40 12.04
CA ASN A 99 6.03 -10.82 11.79
C ASN A 99 6.91 -11.46 12.89
N ASP A 100 7.02 -12.79 12.84
CA ASP A 100 7.69 -13.58 13.89
C ASP A 100 9.19 -13.26 14.04
N VAL A 101 9.85 -12.75 12.99
CA VAL A 101 11.28 -12.39 13.04
C VAL A 101 11.52 -11.18 13.93
N TYR A 102 10.60 -10.21 13.92
CA TYR A 102 10.70 -8.97 14.69
C TYR A 102 9.85 -8.97 15.96
N LYS A 103 9.38 -10.14 16.40
CA LYS A 103 8.48 -10.24 17.55
C LYS A 103 9.09 -9.73 18.87
N ASP A 104 10.40 -9.92 19.04
CA ASP A 104 11.13 -9.49 20.24
C ASP A 104 11.59 -8.03 20.16
N ASP A 105 11.54 -7.42 18.97
CA ASP A 105 11.89 -6.01 18.72
C ASP A 105 10.96 -5.43 17.63
N PRO A 106 9.67 -5.21 17.95
CA PRO A 106 8.68 -4.86 16.95
C PRO A 106 8.81 -3.41 16.50
N PHE A 107 8.73 -3.17 15.19
CA PHE A 107 8.67 -1.83 14.63
C PHE A 107 7.42 -1.09 15.11
N THR A 108 7.59 0.19 15.44
CA THR A 108 6.48 1.11 15.68
C THR A 108 6.11 1.86 14.40
N ARG A 109 4.87 2.33 14.30
CA ARG A 109 4.42 3.15 13.16
C ARG A 109 5.28 4.41 12.98
N ASP A 110 5.70 5.03 14.07
CA ASP A 110 6.52 6.24 14.05
C ASP A 110 7.92 5.95 13.46
N GLU A 111 8.48 4.76 13.74
CA GLU A 111 9.75 4.33 13.14
C GLU A 111 9.61 4.04 11.65
N VAL A 112 8.50 3.43 11.23
CA VAL A 112 8.20 3.23 9.80
C VAL A 112 8.05 4.57 9.08
N GLU A 113 7.34 5.54 9.68
CA GLU A 113 7.19 6.90 9.13
C GLU A 113 8.53 7.66 9.06
N ALA A 114 9.41 7.43 10.03
CA ALA A 114 10.73 8.06 10.08
C ALA A 114 11.77 7.39 9.16
N MET A 115 11.44 6.28 8.50
CA MET A 115 12.37 5.59 7.59
C MET A 115 12.85 6.51 6.47
N GLY A 116 14.11 6.33 6.07
CA GLY A 116 14.65 7.04 4.92
C GLY A 116 13.83 6.71 3.67
N ARG A 117 13.33 7.74 2.98
CA ARG A 117 12.40 7.60 1.84
C ARG A 117 12.75 6.48 0.84
N ARG A 118 14.03 6.36 0.45
CA ARG A 118 14.47 5.31 -0.49
C ARG A 118 14.29 3.89 0.05
N VAL A 119 14.59 3.70 1.33
CA VAL A 119 14.43 2.41 2.03
C VAL A 119 12.94 2.08 2.13
N PHE A 120 12.14 3.07 2.54
CA PHE A 120 10.69 2.91 2.65
C PHE A 120 10.05 2.54 1.32
N ASP A 121 10.36 3.27 0.24
CA ASP A 121 9.82 3.02 -1.09
C ASP A 121 10.22 1.60 -1.57
N GLU A 122 11.48 1.18 -1.39
CA GLU A 122 11.93 -0.18 -1.73
C GLU A 122 11.21 -1.26 -0.93
N ILE A 123 11.03 -1.08 0.38
CA ILE A 123 10.31 -2.04 1.22
C ILE A 123 8.86 -2.13 0.76
N TYR A 124 8.18 -1.01 0.54
CA TYR A 124 6.79 -0.99 0.08
C TYR A 124 6.62 -1.73 -1.25
N ASP A 125 7.54 -1.53 -2.21
CA ASP A 125 7.52 -2.27 -3.47
C ASP A 125 7.69 -3.78 -3.24
N GLN A 126 8.60 -4.19 -2.34
CA GLN A 126 8.74 -5.61 -1.98
C GLN A 126 7.46 -6.16 -1.32
N VAL A 127 6.77 -5.38 -0.49
CA VAL A 127 5.48 -5.76 0.12
C VAL A 127 4.41 -6.00 -0.95
N ARG A 128 4.34 -5.15 -1.98
CA ARG A 128 3.41 -5.32 -3.12
C ARG A 128 3.71 -6.60 -3.91
N ILE A 129 4.98 -6.84 -4.22
CA ILE A 129 5.43 -8.05 -4.94
C ILE A 129 5.06 -9.32 -4.15
N ILE A 130 5.45 -9.42 -2.87
CA ILE A 130 5.18 -10.64 -2.08
C ILE A 130 3.70 -10.89 -1.86
N SER A 131 2.88 -9.84 -1.91
CA SER A 131 1.43 -9.91 -1.76
C SER A 131 0.70 -10.17 -3.08
N GLY A 132 1.43 -10.27 -4.21
CA GLY A 132 0.85 -10.54 -5.53
C GLY A 132 0.10 -9.36 -6.15
N LEU A 133 0.48 -8.13 -5.80
CA LEU A 133 -0.08 -6.90 -6.38
C LEU A 133 0.74 -6.31 -7.54
N ASP A 134 1.90 -6.89 -7.82
CA ASP A 134 2.67 -6.59 -9.03
C ASP A 134 2.74 -7.86 -9.89
N ASP A 135 2.32 -7.75 -11.15
CA ASP A 135 2.33 -8.82 -12.15
C ASP A 135 3.74 -9.12 -12.72
N ASP A 136 4.77 -8.42 -12.22
CA ASP A 136 6.14 -8.51 -12.75
C ASP A 136 6.83 -9.86 -12.46
N ASP A 137 6.27 -10.71 -11.60
CA ASP A 137 6.80 -12.06 -11.33
C ASP A 137 6.52 -13.08 -12.47
N LEU A 138 5.71 -12.72 -13.48
CA LEU A 138 5.53 -13.55 -14.69
C LEU A 138 6.82 -13.72 -15.51
N GLU A 139 7.81 -12.84 -15.39
CA GLU A 139 9.06 -12.96 -16.16
C GLU A 139 10.07 -13.97 -15.57
N LYS A 140 9.93 -14.38 -14.31
CA LYS A 140 10.86 -15.34 -13.67
C LYS A 140 10.39 -16.79 -13.71
N GLU A 141 9.08 -17.05 -13.77
CA GLU A 141 8.55 -18.43 -13.80
C GLU A 141 8.62 -19.08 -15.20
N VAL A 142 8.82 -18.31 -16.28
CA VAL A 142 8.87 -18.86 -17.65
C VAL A 142 10.20 -19.57 -17.98
N LYS A 143 11.23 -19.47 -17.13
CA LYS A 143 12.54 -20.08 -17.38
C LYS A 143 12.64 -21.59 -17.09
N ASP A 144 11.64 -22.18 -16.44
CA ASP A 144 11.61 -23.61 -16.10
C ASP A 144 10.49 -24.37 -16.84
N PHE A 145 10.17 -23.99 -18.09
CA PHE A 145 9.48 -24.91 -18.98
C PHE A 145 10.48 -25.93 -19.52
N PRO A 146 10.36 -27.23 -19.22
CA PRO A 146 11.13 -28.24 -19.93
C PRO A 146 10.73 -28.17 -21.40
N GLU A 147 11.71 -27.97 -22.29
CA GLU A 147 11.53 -28.28 -23.70
C GLU A 147 11.27 -29.80 -23.76
N ASP A 148 10.04 -30.18 -24.09
CA ASP A 148 9.67 -31.57 -24.33
C ASP A 148 10.64 -32.22 -25.34
N GLU A 149 11.24 -33.35 -24.97
CA GLU A 149 11.95 -34.27 -25.89
C GLU A 149 11.01 -34.85 -26.96
#